data_AF-A0A1A6HA95-F1
#
_entry.id   AF-A0A1A6HA95-F1
#
_cell.length_a   1.000
_cell.length_b   1.000
_cell.length_c   1.000
_cell.angle_alpha   90.00
_cell.angle_beta   90.00
_cell.angle_gamma   90.00
#
_symmetry.space_group_name_H-M   'P 1'
#
loop_
_entity.id
_entity.type
_entity.pdbx_description
1 polymer ?
#
loop_
_entity_poly.entity_id
_entity_poly.type
_entity_poly.pdbx_seq_one_letter_code
_entity_poly.pdbx_strand_id
1 'polypeptide(L)'
;MALRYPMAVGLSKDHKVTKNVSKLRHSRCCGHLTKPTKFLQNMIWELLVCQELFKAKLALKFVRKRVGTHIFPKRKWEELTNVLSATRKAAAKKD
;
A
#
# COMPACT_ATOMS: atom_id res chain seq x y z
N MET A 1 11.46 -30.48 -32.85
CA MET A 1 11.23 -29.10 -32.35
C MET A 1 10.80 -28.23 -33.52
N ALA A 2 9.74 -27.43 -33.38
CA ALA A 2 9.29 -26.54 -34.46
C ALA A 2 10.13 -25.25 -34.51
N LEU A 3 10.47 -24.80 -35.73
CA LEU A 3 11.15 -23.52 -35.95
C LEU A 3 10.23 -22.36 -35.54
N ARG A 4 10.70 -21.46 -34.67
CA ARG A 4 9.97 -20.26 -34.25
C ARG A 4 10.60 -19.01 -34.84
N TYR A 5 9.94 -18.43 -35.84
CA TYR A 5 10.34 -17.17 -36.46
C TYR A 5 9.88 -15.96 -35.62
N PRO A 6 10.62 -14.84 -35.63
CA PRO A 6 10.10 -13.58 -35.12
C PRO A 6 8.90 -13.16 -35.97
N MET A 7 7.75 -12.98 -35.34
CA MET A 7 6.51 -12.57 -35.99
C MET A 7 6.16 -11.14 -35.56
N ALA A 8 5.55 -10.35 -36.44
CA ALA A 8 5.05 -9.00 -36.09
C ALA A 8 3.72 -9.03 -35.31
N VAL A 9 3.11 -10.21 -35.22
CA VAL A 9 1.79 -10.44 -34.60
C VAL A 9 1.87 -11.56 -33.56
N GLY A 10 0.96 -11.53 -32.59
CA GLY A 10 0.92 -12.48 -31.46
C GLY A 10 1.56 -11.96 -30.17
N LEU A 11 1.62 -12.81 -29.15
CA LEU A 11 2.10 -12.43 -27.80
C LEU A 11 3.61 -12.18 -27.75
N SER A 12 4.39 -12.95 -28.52
CA SER A 12 5.85 -12.82 -28.63
C SER A 12 6.25 -12.09 -29.91
N LYS A 13 5.53 -11.00 -30.19
CA LYS A 13 5.78 -10.15 -31.35
C LYS A 13 7.01 -9.26 -31.14
N ASP A 14 7.34 -8.52 -32.18
CA ASP A 14 8.45 -7.56 -32.24
C ASP A 14 9.84 -8.22 -32.35
N HIS A 15 10.84 -7.36 -32.53
CA HIS A 15 12.22 -7.77 -32.64
C HIS A 15 12.75 -8.24 -31.27
N LYS A 16 13.38 -9.42 -31.24
CA LYS A 16 13.94 -9.97 -30.02
C LYS A 16 15.21 -9.19 -29.65
N VAL A 17 15.07 -8.28 -28.69
CA VAL A 17 16.18 -7.48 -28.15
C VAL A 17 16.44 -7.88 -26.70
N THR A 18 17.71 -7.97 -26.31
CA THR A 18 18.10 -8.10 -24.90
C THR A 18 17.89 -6.77 -24.19
N LYS A 19 17.01 -6.75 -23.19
CA LYS A 19 16.71 -5.52 -22.43
C LYS A 19 17.91 -5.10 -21.59
N ASN A 20 18.33 -3.84 -21.72
CA ASN A 20 19.31 -3.24 -20.79
C ASN A 20 18.62 -2.83 -19.47
N VAL A 21 19.11 -3.34 -18.34
CA VAL A 21 18.59 -3.03 -17.01
C VAL A 21 19.43 -1.91 -16.40
N SER A 22 19.04 -0.67 -16.64
CA SER A 22 19.69 0.50 -16.05
C SER A 22 19.16 0.80 -14.65
N LYS A 23 19.94 1.59 -13.89
CA LYS A 23 19.53 2.05 -12.56
C LYS A 23 18.21 2.83 -12.62
N LEU A 24 17.36 2.62 -11.61
CA LEU A 24 16.08 3.30 -11.52
C LEU A 24 16.28 4.82 -11.39
N ARG A 25 15.45 5.61 -12.08
CA ARG A 25 15.44 7.07 -11.93
C ARG A 25 15.00 7.45 -10.51
N HIS A 26 15.65 8.46 -9.94
CA HIS A 26 15.33 8.97 -8.60
C HIS A 26 13.85 9.39 -8.45
N SER A 27 13.23 9.94 -9.50
CA SER A 27 11.82 10.33 -9.49
C SER A 27 10.85 9.18 -9.19
N ARG A 28 11.23 7.93 -9.48
CA ARG A 28 10.42 6.75 -9.18
C ARG A 28 10.48 6.32 -7.71
N CYS A 29 11.40 6.89 -6.92
CA CYS A 29 11.48 6.68 -5.48
C CYS A 29 10.62 7.68 -4.69
N CYS A 30 10.01 8.66 -5.37
CA CYS A 30 9.09 9.62 -4.74
C CYS A 30 7.89 8.87 -4.12
N GLY A 31 7.57 9.20 -2.85
CA GLY A 31 6.51 8.55 -2.08
C GLY A 31 6.93 7.30 -1.31
N HIS A 32 8.20 6.88 -1.38
CA HIS A 32 8.71 5.80 -0.52
C HIS A 32 8.81 6.27 0.95
N LEU A 33 8.34 5.44 1.87
CA LEU A 33 8.37 5.73 3.29
C LEU A 33 9.80 5.56 3.82
N THR A 34 10.41 6.63 4.32
CA THR A 34 11.76 6.60 4.91
C THR A 34 11.67 6.37 6.43
N LYS A 35 12.74 5.86 7.05
CA LYS A 35 12.80 5.65 8.51
C LYS A 35 12.38 6.90 9.33
N PRO A 36 12.91 8.12 9.06
CA PRO A 36 12.51 9.30 9.82
C PRO A 36 11.05 9.70 9.59
N THR A 37 10.55 9.63 8.35
CA THR A 37 9.14 9.97 8.07
C THR A 37 8.18 8.99 8.73
N LYS A 38 8.53 7.70 8.80
CA LYS A 38 7.74 6.69 9.54
C LYS A 38 7.66 7.02 11.04
N PHE A 39 8.79 7.36 11.66
CA PHE A 39 8.84 7.70 13.08
C PHE A 39 7.96 8.93 13.38
N LEU A 40 8.10 10.00 12.59
CA LEU A 40 7.29 11.21 12.74
C LEU A 40 5.80 10.95 12.52
N GLN A 41 5.43 10.15 11.51
CA GLN A 41 4.04 9.76 11.32
C GLN A 41 3.49 9.03 12.55
N ASN A 42 4.19 8.01 13.04
CA ASN A 42 3.73 7.25 14.21
C ASN A 42 3.52 8.15 15.44
N MET A 43 4.47 9.06 15.71
CA MET A 43 4.37 10.02 16.82
C MET A 43 3.13 10.92 16.68
N ILE A 44 2.86 11.44 15.48
CA ILE A 44 1.66 12.25 15.20
C ILE A 44 0.38 11.42 15.34
N TRP A 45 0.38 10.17 14.90
CA TRP A 45 -0.77 9.26 14.98
C TRP A 45 -1.11 8.86 16.42
N GLU A 46 -0.12 8.66 17.29
CA GLU A 46 -0.34 8.41 18.73
C GLU A 46 -0.99 9.61 19.43
N LEU A 47 -0.67 10.84 19.02
CA LEU A 47 -1.22 12.06 19.59
C LEU A 47 -2.64 12.40 19.10
N LEU A 48 -3.00 12.02 17.86
CA LEU A 48 -4.27 12.39 17.22
C LEU A 48 -5.38 11.34 17.33
N VAL A 49 -5.07 10.07 17.63
CA VAL A 49 -6.06 8.96 17.54
C VAL A 49 -6.46 8.44 18.92
N CYS A 50 -7.27 9.23 19.61
CA CYS A 50 -8.20 8.75 20.63
C CYS A 50 -9.33 7.94 19.96
N GLN A 51 -9.16 6.61 19.91
CA GLN A 51 -10.10 5.51 20.18
C GLN A 51 -11.62 5.53 19.82
N GLU A 52 -12.27 6.61 19.36
CA GLU A 52 -13.76 6.71 19.48
C GLU A 52 -14.61 6.76 18.21
N LEU A 53 -14.08 6.66 16.98
CA LEU A 53 -14.92 6.86 15.78
C LEU A 53 -15.18 5.63 14.87
N PHE A 54 -14.68 4.43 15.18
CA PHE A 54 -14.54 3.42 14.12
C PHE A 54 -15.02 1.99 14.43
N LYS A 55 -16.14 1.85 15.15
CA LYS A 55 -16.81 0.55 15.34
C LYS A 55 -17.99 0.37 14.38
N ALA A 56 -17.78 0.22 13.06
CA ALA A 56 -18.78 -0.42 12.16
C ALA A 56 -18.35 -0.52 10.67
N LYS A 57 -18.89 -1.53 9.97
CA LYS A 57 -18.90 -1.65 8.49
C LYS A 57 -19.42 -0.40 7.75
N LEU A 58 -20.20 0.45 8.42
CA LEU A 58 -20.76 1.70 7.87
C LEU A 58 -19.70 2.80 7.66
N ALA A 59 -18.60 2.79 8.41
CA ALA A 59 -17.58 3.83 8.29
C ALA A 59 -16.86 3.80 6.92
N LEU A 60 -16.79 2.63 6.25
CA LEU A 60 -16.22 2.52 4.90
C LEU A 60 -17.09 3.22 3.86
N LYS A 61 -18.41 3.02 3.94
CA LYS A 61 -19.39 3.70 3.07
C LYS A 61 -19.39 5.21 3.31
N PHE A 62 -19.27 5.63 4.57
CA PHE A 62 -19.19 7.04 4.94
C PHE A 62 -17.94 7.73 4.38
N VAL A 63 -16.76 7.14 4.56
CA VAL A 63 -15.52 7.71 4.03
C VAL A 63 -15.50 7.65 2.50
N ARG A 64 -16.03 6.58 1.88
CA ARG A 64 -16.18 6.51 0.42
C ARG A 64 -17.07 7.64 -0.11
N LYS A 65 -18.17 7.98 0.58
CA LYS A 65 -19.05 9.09 0.19
C LYS A 65 -18.36 10.45 0.28
N ARG A 66 -17.41 10.64 1.21
CA ARG A 66 -16.65 11.89 1.37
C ARG A 66 -15.43 12.01 0.46
N VAL A 67 -14.66 10.92 0.28
CA VAL A 67 -13.37 10.91 -0.45
C VAL A 67 -13.54 10.46 -1.92
N GLY A 68 -14.69 9.91 -2.28
CA GLY A 68 -15.05 9.51 -3.65
C GLY A 68 -14.47 8.17 -4.10
N THR A 69 -13.25 7.82 -3.68
CA THR A 69 -12.60 6.56 -4.09
C THR A 69 -12.60 5.49 -2.99
N HIS A 70 -12.63 4.22 -3.39
CA HIS A 70 -12.61 3.09 -2.45
C HIS A 70 -11.18 2.72 -1.96
N ILE A 71 -10.15 3.14 -2.70
CA ILE A 71 -8.75 2.77 -2.41
C ILE A 71 -8.28 3.41 -1.11
N PHE A 72 -8.53 4.71 -0.93
CA PHE A 72 -8.11 5.44 0.27
C PHE A 72 -8.71 4.87 1.56
N PRO A 73 -10.03 4.70 1.69
CA PRO A 73 -10.57 4.19 2.93
C PRO A 73 -10.13 2.74 3.18
N LYS A 74 -10.00 1.90 2.15
CA LYS A 74 -9.47 0.53 2.31
C LYS A 74 -8.05 0.53 2.92
N ARG A 75 -7.14 1.39 2.43
CA ARG A 75 -5.79 1.54 3.01
C ARG A 75 -5.85 1.97 4.48
N LYS A 76 -6.73 2.92 4.82
CA LYS A 76 -6.94 3.36 6.21
C LYS A 76 -7.50 2.26 7.10
N TRP A 77 -8.40 1.42 6.60
CA TRP A 77 -8.91 0.27 7.34
C TRP A 77 -7.84 -0.77 7.66
N GLU A 78 -6.94 -1.06 6.70
CA GLU A 78 -5.81 -1.99 6.90
C GLU A 78 -4.85 -1.45 7.96
N GLU A 79 -4.50 -0.16 7.92
CA GLU A 79 -3.67 0.51 8.94
C GLU A 79 -4.29 0.39 10.34
N LEU A 80 -5.58 0.72 10.49
CA LEU A 80 -6.28 0.65 11.78
C LEU A 80 -6.39 -0.79 12.33
N THR A 81 -6.65 -1.76 11.46
CA THR A 81 -6.73 -3.18 11.86
C THR A 81 -5.39 -3.67 12.42
N ASN A 82 -4.28 -3.25 11.80
CA ASN A 82 -2.94 -3.58 12.27
C ASN A 82 -2.65 -2.99 13.65
N VAL A 83 -3.01 -1.71 13.88
CA VAL A 83 -2.86 -1.06 15.20
C VAL A 83 -3.67 -1.79 16.27
N LEU A 84 -4.95 -2.09 16.01
CA LEU A 84 -5.82 -2.81 16.95
C LEU A 84 -5.25 -4.19 17.32
N SER A 85 -4.70 -4.90 16.32
CA SER A 85 -4.05 -6.20 16.53
C SER A 85 -2.80 -6.07 17.42
N ALA A 86 -2.02 -5.00 17.25
CA ALA A 86 -0.83 -4.74 18.06
C ALA A 86 -1.22 -4.39 19.50
N THR A 87 -2.23 -3.55 19.72
CA THR A 87 -2.75 -3.23 21.06
C THR A 87 -3.25 -4.47 21.78
N ARG A 88 -4.01 -5.35 21.09
CA ARG A 88 -4.48 -6.63 21.66
C ARG A 88 -3.33 -7.55 22.03
N LYS A 89 -2.31 -7.66 21.18
CA LYS A 89 -1.09 -8.47 21.46
C LYS A 89 -0.28 -7.90 22.63
N ALA A 90 -0.19 -6.58 22.74
CA ALA A 90 0.51 -5.93 23.85
C ALA A 90 -0.23 -6.11 25.18
N ALA A 91 -1.56 -6.05 25.17
CA ALA A 91 -2.38 -6.34 26.34
C ALA A 91 -2.20 -7.79 26.82
N ALA A 92 -2.19 -8.77 25.91
CA ALA A 92 -2.03 -10.19 26.23
C ALA A 92 -0.63 -10.59 26.73
N LYS A 93 0.36 -9.69 26.68
CA LYS A 93 1.72 -9.89 27.23
C LYS A 93 1.92 -9.25 28.60
N LYS A 94 0.93 -8.52 29.11
CA LYS A 94 0.99 -7.84 30.41
C LYS A 94 0.54 -8.72 31.58
N ASP A 95 0.14 -9.97 31.29
CA ASP A 95 -0.04 -11.07 32.24
C ASP A 95 1.19 -12.00 32.17
#